data_AF-A0A7X9BBZ8-F1
#
_entry.id   AF-A0A7X9BBZ8-F1
#
_cell.length_a   1.000
_cell.length_b   1.000
_cell.length_c   1.000
_cell.angle_alpha   90.00
_cell.angle_beta   90.00
_cell.angle_gamma   90.00
#
_symmetry.space_group_name_H-M   'P 1'
#
loop_
_entity.id
_entity.type
_entity.pdbx_description
1 polymer ?
#
loop_
_entity_poly.entity_id
_entity_poly.type
_entity_poly.pdbx_seq_one_letter_code
_entity_poly.pdbx_strand_id
1 'polypeptide(L)'
;MQNQYIIPANSKKSALFLGFFTGRDVIVVLVGVSVTILLLLLIKMDTLLGLTLEILPAVISAALVFPIPNYHNVMQLMLNIIEYFTERRKYY
;
A
#
# COMPACT_ATOMS: atom_id res chain seq x y z
N MET A 1 20.55 12.65 38.93
CA MET A 1 19.95 13.34 37.77
C MET A 1 19.61 12.29 36.75
N GLN A 2 18.33 11.93 36.62
CA GLN A 2 17.88 10.91 35.67
C GLN A 2 17.78 11.56 34.29
N ASN A 3 18.60 11.10 33.34
CA ASN A 3 18.49 11.46 31.92
C ASN A 3 17.15 10.96 31.36
N GLN A 4 16.07 11.69 31.61
CA GLN A 4 14.83 11.55 30.87
C GLN A 4 15.12 11.93 29.41
N TYR A 5 15.50 10.93 28.62
CA TYR A 5 15.63 11.08 27.18
C TYR A 5 14.23 11.43 26.66
N ILE A 6 14.03 12.69 26.30
CA ILE A 6 12.85 13.13 25.56
C ILE A 6 13.02 12.50 24.19
N ILE A 7 12.46 11.31 23.99
CA ILE A 7 12.36 10.71 22.66
C ILE A 7 11.59 11.73 21.83
N PRO A 8 12.22 12.35 20.81
CA PRO A 8 11.55 13.40 20.07
C PRO A 8 10.31 12.80 19.44
N ALA A 9 9.16 13.49 19.55
CA ALA A 9 7.89 13.06 18.98
C ALA A 9 7.99 12.75 17.47
N ASN A 10 9.01 13.32 16.80
CA ASN A 10 9.32 13.07 15.40
C ASN A 10 10.05 11.75 15.12
N SER A 11 10.62 11.06 16.12
CA SER A 11 11.27 9.75 15.90
C SER A 11 10.29 8.64 15.53
N LYS A 12 8.99 8.78 15.88
CA LYS A 12 7.94 7.83 15.46
C LYS A 12 7.54 7.99 13.98
N LYS A 13 7.72 9.17 13.39
CA LYS A 13 7.50 9.41 11.94
C LYS A 13 8.63 8.83 11.07
N SER A 14 9.75 8.41 11.67
CA SER A 14 10.88 7.80 10.96
C SER A 14 10.70 6.30 10.66
N ALA A 15 9.56 5.70 10.99
CA ALA A 15 9.31 4.26 10.82
C ALA A 15 8.75 3.88 9.43
N LEU A 16 8.96 4.72 8.41
CA LEU A 16 8.55 4.43 7.03
C LEU A 16 9.69 3.74 6.27
N PHE A 17 9.38 2.62 5.62
CA PHE A 17 10.27 1.97 4.68
C PHE A 17 10.48 2.89 3.47
N LEU A 18 11.75 3.11 3.12
CA LEU A 18 12.16 3.98 2.00
C LEU A 18 11.61 5.42 2.11
N GLY A 19 11.25 5.88 3.31
CA GLY A 19 10.73 7.23 3.55
C GLY A 19 9.28 7.47 3.13
N PHE A 20 8.60 6.48 2.55
CA PHE A 20 7.21 6.61 2.06
C PHE A 20 6.30 5.47 2.50
N PHE A 21 6.80 4.23 2.57
CA PHE A 21 5.95 3.06 2.75
C PHE A 21 5.79 2.70 4.23
N THR A 22 4.55 2.48 4.65
CA THR A 22 4.26 1.84 5.94
C THR A 22 4.51 0.34 5.85
N GLY A 23 4.58 -0.35 7.00
CA GLY A 23 4.65 -1.82 7.01
C GLY A 23 3.48 -2.49 6.27
N ARG A 24 2.28 -1.88 6.32
CA ARG A 24 1.12 -2.35 5.54
C ARG A 24 1.37 -2.26 4.04
N ASP A 25 1.97 -1.17 3.59
CA ASP A 25 2.26 -0.96 2.16
C ASP A 25 3.27 -1.99 1.65
N VAL A 26 4.30 -2.28 2.44
CA VAL A 26 5.29 -3.31 2.11
C VAL A 26 4.62 -4.69 1.95
N ILE A 27 3.71 -5.05 2.85
CA ILE A 27 2.97 -6.32 2.75
C ILE A 27 2.13 -6.37 1.47
N VAL A 28 1.44 -5.28 1.12
CA VAL A 28 0.60 -5.22 -0.10
C VAL A 28 1.44 -5.46 -1.36
N VAL A 29 2.59 -4.79 -1.49
CA VAL A 29 3.49 -4.97 -2.64
C VAL A 29 4.07 -6.37 -2.66
N LEU A 30 4.54 -6.89 -1.51
CA LEU A 30 5.12 -8.23 -1.43
C LEU A 30 4.11 -9.31 -1.84
N VAL A 31 2.86 -9.19 -1.41
CA VAL A 31 1.81 -10.14 -1.81
C VAL A 31 1.54 -10.03 -3.31
N GLY A 32 1.37 -8.83 -3.86
CA GLY A 32 1.11 -8.65 -5.29
C GLY A 32 2.22 -9.22 -6.17
N VAL A 33 3.48 -8.93 -5.82
CA VAL A 33 4.66 -9.47 -6.52
C VAL A 33 4.74 -10.99 -6.39
N SER A 34 4.54 -11.53 -5.18
CA SER A 34 4.59 -12.97 -4.94
C SER A 34 3.51 -13.71 -5.75
N VAL A 35 2.29 -13.19 -5.79
CA VAL A 35 1.20 -13.76 -6.59
C VAL A 35 1.55 -13.73 -8.07
N THR A 36 2.05 -12.60 -8.59
CA THR A 36 2.49 -12.53 -10.00
C THR A 36 3.58 -13.55 -10.32
N ILE A 37 4.59 -13.73 -9.45
CA ILE A 37 5.62 -14.75 -9.64
C ILE A 37 5.00 -16.16 -9.67
N LEU A 38 4.08 -16.47 -8.75
CA LEU A 38 3.41 -17.77 -8.73
C LEU A 38 2.58 -17.99 -10.00
N LEU A 39 1.87 -16.97 -10.49
CA LEU A 39 1.11 -17.05 -11.73
C LEU A 39 2.04 -17.35 -12.92
N LEU A 40 3.11 -16.59 -13.09
CA LEU A 40 4.08 -16.77 -14.18
C LEU A 40 4.81 -18.14 -14.15
N LEU A 41 4.98 -18.73 -12.96
CA LEU A 41 5.66 -20.03 -12.81
C LEU A 41 4.71 -21.23 -12.99
N LEU A 42 3.48 -21.11 -12.49
CA LEU A 42 2.52 -22.22 -12.45
C LEU A 42 1.61 -22.25 -13.67
N ILE A 43 1.31 -21.08 -14.24
CA ILE A 43 0.46 -20.91 -15.40
C ILE A 43 1.36 -20.57 -16.60
N LYS A 44 1.21 -21.32 -17.68
CA LYS A 44 1.93 -21.07 -18.94
C LYS A 44 0.98 -20.46 -19.94
N MET A 45 0.84 -19.14 -19.89
CA MET A 45 0.19 -18.35 -20.94
C MET A 45 1.23 -17.93 -21.98
N ASP A 46 0.88 -18.04 -23.26
CA ASP A 46 1.71 -17.60 -24.40
C ASP A 46 1.07 -16.43 -25.16
N THR A 47 -0.15 -16.05 -24.79
CA THR A 47 -0.84 -14.89 -25.34
C THR A 47 -0.47 -13.61 -24.60
N LEU A 48 -0.37 -12.50 -25.33
CA LEU A 48 -0.14 -11.18 -24.74
C LEU A 48 -1.16 -10.84 -23.65
N LEU A 49 -2.43 -11.17 -23.88
CA LEU A 49 -3.49 -10.94 -22.92
C LEU A 49 -3.30 -11.79 -21.66
N GLY A 50 -2.97 -13.08 -21.80
CA GLY A 50 -2.70 -13.96 -20.67
C GLY A 50 -1.54 -13.45 -19.80
N LEU A 51 -0.40 -13.11 -20.43
CA LEU A 51 0.76 -12.54 -19.72
C LEU A 51 0.42 -11.21 -19.04
N THR A 52 -0.41 -10.37 -19.66
CA THR A 52 -0.87 -9.11 -19.08
C THR A 52 -1.68 -9.36 -17.80
N LEU A 53 -2.56 -10.36 -17.81
CA LEU A 53 -3.36 -10.72 -16.64
C LEU A 53 -2.48 -11.27 -15.49
N GLU A 54 -1.44 -12.03 -15.80
CA GLU A 54 -0.52 -12.60 -14.80
C GLU A 54 0.27 -11.52 -14.05
N ILE A 55 0.60 -10.40 -14.71
CA ILE A 55 1.30 -9.27 -14.08
C ILE A 55 0.38 -8.27 -13.35
N LEU A 56 -0.94 -8.34 -13.56
CA LEU A 56 -1.88 -7.39 -12.93
C LEU A 56 -1.77 -7.31 -11.41
N PRO A 57 -1.63 -8.42 -10.64
CA PRO A 57 -1.50 -8.33 -9.19
C PRO A 57 -0.34 -7.45 -8.73
N ALA A 58 0.83 -7.56 -9.37
CA ALA A 58 1.97 -6.70 -9.10
C ALA A 58 1.67 -5.23 -9.46
N VAL A 59 1.12 -4.97 -10.64
CA VAL A 59 0.79 -3.60 -11.10
C VAL A 59 -0.24 -2.93 -10.17
N ILE A 60 -1.30 -3.64 -9.80
CA ILE A 60 -2.34 -3.14 -8.90
C ILE A 60 -1.73 -2.87 -7.52
N SER A 61 -0.95 -3.80 -6.96
CA SER A 61 -0.32 -3.59 -5.65
C SER A 61 0.62 -2.39 -5.62
N ALA A 62 1.39 -2.15 -6.70
CA ALA A 62 2.24 -0.98 -6.84
C ALA A 62 1.42 0.32 -6.93
N ALA A 63 0.32 0.32 -7.70
CA ALA A 63 -0.58 1.46 -7.80
C ALA A 63 -1.22 1.80 -6.45
N LEU A 64 -1.64 0.79 -5.67
CA LEU A 64 -2.27 0.97 -4.36
C LEU A 64 -1.36 1.67 -3.36
N VAL A 65 -0.06 1.35 -3.36
CA VAL A 65 0.90 1.94 -2.43
C VAL A 65 1.52 3.23 -2.94
N PHE A 66 1.22 3.63 -4.17
CA PHE A 66 1.79 4.83 -4.76
C PHE A 66 1.38 6.07 -3.96
N PRO A 67 2.35 6.91 -3.55
CA PRO A 67 2.05 8.13 -2.80
C PRO A 67 1.33 9.15 -3.69
N ILE A 68 0.31 9.81 -3.14
CA ILE A 68 -0.49 10.82 -3.85
C ILE A 68 -0.59 12.09 -2.99
N PRO A 69 -0.58 13.30 -3.56
CA PRO A 69 -0.70 14.52 -2.78
C PRO A 69 -1.93 14.51 -1.86
N ASN A 70 -1.77 15.04 -0.64
CA ASN A 70 -2.80 15.15 0.40
C ASN A 70 -3.24 13.83 1.06
N TYR A 71 -2.74 12.68 0.61
CA TYR A 71 -3.01 11.38 1.23
C TYR A 71 -1.71 10.58 1.38
N HIS A 72 -1.75 9.50 2.17
CA HIS A 72 -0.59 8.64 2.33
C HIS A 72 -0.27 7.87 1.04
N ASN A 73 -1.30 7.25 0.44
CA ASN A 73 -1.23 6.56 -0.83
C ASN A 73 -2.63 6.40 -1.46
N VAL A 74 -2.69 5.82 -2.65
CA VAL A 74 -3.94 5.56 -3.38
C VAL A 74 -4.91 4.68 -2.57
N MET A 75 -4.40 3.67 -1.84
CA MET A 75 -5.22 2.83 -0.97
C MET A 75 -5.95 3.65 0.10
N GLN A 76 -5.24 4.54 0.79
CA GLN A 76 -5.84 5.41 1.80
C GLN A 76 -6.89 6.35 1.19
N LEU A 77 -6.61 6.91 0.02
CA LEU A 77 -7.58 7.74 -0.71
C LEU A 77 -8.87 6.98 -0.98
N MET A 78 -8.79 5.75 -1.50
CA MET A 78 -9.98 4.95 -1.79
C MET A 78 -10.77 4.59 -0.54
N LEU A 79 -10.09 4.26 0.57
CA LEU A 79 -10.76 3.99 1.84
C LEU A 79 -11.53 5.21 2.32
N ASN A 80 -10.93 6.40 2.26
CA ASN A 80 -11.60 7.65 2.63
C ASN A 80 -12.82 7.95 1.75
N ILE A 81 -12.73 7.65 0.45
CA ILE A 81 -13.87 7.79 -0.49
C ILE A 81 -14.99 6.84 -0.09
N ILE A 82 -14.68 5.57 0.18
CA ILE A 82 -15.69 4.57 0.59
C ILE A 82 -16.34 5.01 1.90
N GLU A 83 -15.53 5.36 2.91
CA GLU A 83 -15.97 5.83 4.22
C GLU A 83 -16.93 7.03 4.11
N TYR A 84 -16.61 8.00 3.24
CA TYR A 84 -17.45 9.16 2.97
C TYR A 84 -18.87 8.81 2.50
N PHE A 85 -19.01 7.73 1.73
CA PHE A 85 -20.30 7.27 1.19
C PHE A 85 -21.01 6.27 2.12
N THR A 86 -20.27 5.49 2.91
CA THR A 86 -20.85 4.43 3.75
C THR A 86 -21.15 4.87 5.17
N GLU A 87 -20.43 5.86 5.71
CA GLU A 87 -20.63 6.30 7.09
C GLU A 87 -21.74 7.35 7.24
N ARG A 88 -22.54 7.19 8.29
CA ARG A 88 -23.57 8.17 8.66
C ARG A 88 -22.91 9.38 9.28
N ARG A 89 -23.00 10.54 8.61
CA ARG A 89 -22.51 11.80 9.15
C ARG A 89 -23.42 12.28 10.26
N LYS A 90 -22.87 12.43 11.46
CA LYS A 90 -23.51 13.19 12.54
C LYS A 90 -23.06 14.64 12.43
N TYR A 91 -23.99 15.51 12.06
CA TYR A 91 -23.85 16.94 12.21
C TYR A 91 -24.39 17.30 13.60
N TYR A 92 -23.51 17.76 14.48
CA TYR A 92 -23.89 18.33 15.78
C TYR A 92 -24.01 19.84 15.67
#